data_AF-A0A174D2I2-F1
#
_entry.id   AF-A0A174D2I2-F1
#
_cell.length_a   1.000
_cell.length_b   1.000
_cell.length_c   1.000
_cell.angle_alpha   90.00
_cell.angle_beta   90.00
_cell.angle_gamma   90.00
#
_symmetry.space_group_name_H-M   'P 1'
#
loop_
_entity.id
_entity.type
_entity.pdbx_description
1 polymer ?
#
loop_
_entity_poly.entity_id
_entity_poly.type
_entity_poly.pdbx_seq_one_letter_code
_entity_poly.pdbx_strand_id
1 'polypeptide(L)'
;MRLIDNIYIAEMILMLSSTVINVLFLAGFISDAYVQYGFILVILCGIGINYLLMKEKNNKKEKVVKLRTKKNILSIIIVVVICLSWITTYYLAIFNR
;
A
#
# COMPACT_ATOMS: atom_id res chain seq x y z
N MET A 1 -10.19 13.37 -15.93
CA MET A 1 -10.23 13.65 -14.48
C MET A 1 -10.53 12.38 -13.69
N ARG A 2 -11.52 11.57 -14.11
CA ARG A 2 -11.98 10.34 -13.44
C ARG A 2 -10.92 9.24 -13.13
N LEU A 3 -9.86 9.08 -13.94
CA LEU A 3 -8.93 7.94 -13.78
C LEU A 3 -8.03 8.07 -12.55
N ILE A 4 -7.51 9.27 -12.31
CA ILE A 4 -6.66 9.58 -11.15
C ILE A 4 -7.46 9.46 -9.85
N ASP A 5 -8.71 9.92 -9.83
CA ASP A 5 -9.59 9.80 -8.67
C ASP A 5 -9.89 8.33 -8.35
N ASN A 6 -10.14 7.51 -9.37
CA ASN A 6 -10.33 6.07 -9.21
C ASN A 6 -9.07 5.36 -8.68
N ILE A 7 -7.88 5.80 -9.10
CA ILE A 7 -6.62 5.25 -8.59
C ILE A 7 -6.44 5.59 -7.11
N TYR A 8 -6.74 6.83 -6.70
CA TYR A 8 -6.66 7.21 -5.29
C TYR A 8 -7.65 6.44 -4.41
N ILE A 9 -8.87 6.19 -4.90
CA ILE A 9 -9.84 5.34 -4.23
C ILE A 9 -9.30 3.90 -4.09
N ALA A 10 -8.67 3.38 -5.14
CA ALA A 10 -8.06 2.05 -5.10
C ALA A 10 -6.91 1.98 -4.08
N GLU A 11 -6.05 3.00 -3.97
CA GLU A 11 -5.02 3.09 -2.93
C GLU A 11 -5.63 3.11 -1.53
N MET A 12 -6.69 3.89 -1.29
CA MET A 12 -7.36 3.92 0.01
C MET A 12 -7.96 2.56 0.40
N ILE A 13 -8.61 1.87 -0.55
CA ILE A 13 -9.15 0.53 -0.33
C ILE A 13 -8.03 -0.45 0.01
N LEU A 14 -6.86 -0.34 -0.64
CA LEU A 14 -5.68 -1.16 -0.36
C LEU A 14 -5.13 -0.93 1.05
N MET A 15 -5.10 0.31 1.52
CA MET A 15 -4.65 0.64 2.87
C MET A 15 -5.62 0.10 3.93
N LEU A 16 -6.92 0.22 3.67
CA LEU A 16 -7.97 -0.31 4.54
C LEU A 16 -7.88 -1.84 4.64
N SER A 17 -7.76 -2.53 3.52
CA SER A 17 -7.64 -4.00 3.50
C SER A 17 -6.36 -4.47 4.21
N SER A 18 -5.24 -3.79 3.98
CA SER A 18 -3.98 -4.05 4.68
C SER A 18 -4.11 -3.90 6.21
N THR A 19 -4.79 -2.85 6.67
CA THR A 19 -5.02 -2.61 8.09
C THR A 19 -5.92 -3.68 8.70
N VAL A 20 -7.00 -4.07 8.01
CA VAL A 20 -7.92 -5.12 8.48
C VAL A 20 -7.20 -6.45 8.64
N ILE A 21 -6.40 -6.88 7.67
CA ILE A 21 -5.64 -8.14 7.75
C ILE A 21 -4.69 -8.11 8.95
N ASN A 22 -4.02 -6.98 9.16
CA ASN A 22 -3.05 -6.83 10.25
C ASN A 22 -3.72 -6.86 11.64
N VAL A 23 -4.88 -6.22 11.80
CA VAL A 23 -5.68 -6.28 13.04
C VAL A 23 -6.21 -7.68 13.30
N LEU A 24 -6.74 -8.36 12.28
CA LEU A 24 -7.26 -9.71 12.41
C LEU A 24 -6.16 -10.72 12.76
N PHE A 25 -4.95 -10.51 12.26
CA PHE A 25 -3.78 -11.29 12.64
C PHE A 25 -3.36 -11.05 14.10
N LEU A 26 -3.28 -9.79 14.53
CA LEU A 26 -2.96 -9.45 15.93
C LEU A 26 -3.99 -10.05 16.92
N ALA A 27 -5.26 -10.09 16.53
CA ALA A 27 -6.33 -10.71 17.31
C ALA A 27 -6.35 -12.25 17.22
N GLY A 28 -5.44 -12.86 16.47
CA GLY A 28 -5.29 -14.32 16.35
C GLY A 28 -6.35 -15.02 15.50
N PHE A 29 -7.18 -14.26 14.75
CA PHE A 29 -8.23 -14.84 13.89
C PHE A 29 -7.69 -15.43 12.59
N ILE A 30 -6.51 -15.00 12.15
CA ILE A 30 -5.91 -15.35 10.86
C ILE A 30 -4.52 -15.96 11.09
N SER A 31 -4.17 -16.98 10.31
CA SER A 31 -2.83 -17.59 10.33
C SER A 31 -1.79 -16.79 9.54
N ASP A 32 -0.53 -16.87 9.96
CA ASP A 32 0.65 -16.29 9.28
C ASP A 32 0.67 -16.48 7.76
N ALA A 33 0.21 -17.63 7.25
CA ALA A 33 0.20 -17.88 5.81
C ALA A 33 -0.72 -16.88 5.07
N TYR A 34 -1.92 -16.62 5.60
CA TYR A 34 -2.87 -15.68 5.00
C TYR A 34 -2.39 -14.24 5.08
N VAL A 35 -1.65 -13.91 6.14
CA VAL A 35 -0.97 -12.62 6.29
C VAL A 35 0.06 -12.49 5.17
N GLN A 36 0.97 -13.45 5.02
CA GLN A 36 1.98 -13.43 3.95
C GLN A 36 1.37 -13.29 2.54
N TYR A 37 0.29 -14.02 2.24
CA TYR A 37 -0.43 -13.87 0.97
C TYR A 37 -1.07 -12.48 0.81
N GLY A 38 -1.68 -11.95 1.87
CA GLY A 38 -2.24 -10.60 1.89
C GLY A 38 -1.18 -9.52 1.64
N PHE A 39 -0.01 -9.67 2.25
CA PHE A 39 1.12 -8.77 2.07
C PHE A 39 1.62 -8.74 0.61
N ILE A 40 1.82 -9.91 0.01
CA ILE A 40 2.25 -10.03 -1.40
C ILE A 40 1.22 -9.38 -2.33
N LEU A 41 -0.08 -9.59 -2.07
CA LEU A 41 -1.15 -9.00 -2.88
C LEU A 41 -1.17 -7.47 -2.77
N VAL A 42 -1.03 -6.92 -1.56
CA VAL A 42 -0.95 -5.47 -1.31
C VAL A 42 0.26 -4.86 -2.05
N ILE A 43 1.42 -5.52 -2.02
CA ILE A 43 2.61 -5.06 -2.75
C ILE A 43 2.37 -5.06 -4.27
N LEU A 44 1.86 -6.16 -4.82
CA LEU A 44 1.63 -6.29 -6.26
C LEU A 44 0.63 -5.24 -6.77
N CYS A 45 -0.45 -5.02 -6.03
CA CYS A 45 -1.42 -3.99 -6.34
C CYS A 45 -0.82 -2.57 -6.22
N GLY A 46 -0.02 -2.29 -5.19
CA GLY A 46 0.68 -1.02 -5.03
C GLY A 46 1.63 -0.72 -6.20
N ILE A 47 2.42 -1.72 -6.63
CA ILE A 47 3.29 -1.60 -7.81
C ILE A 47 2.48 -1.34 -9.08
N GLY A 48 1.37 -2.07 -9.26
CA GLY A 48 0.49 -1.91 -10.42
C GLY A 48 -0.14 -0.52 -10.50
N ILE A 49 -0.63 0.00 -9.37
CA ILE A 49 -1.18 1.36 -9.25
C ILE A 49 -0.10 2.40 -9.59
N ASN A 50 1.10 2.25 -9.03
CA ASN A 50 2.20 3.19 -9.26
C ASN A 50 2.67 3.16 -10.72
N TYR A 51 2.69 1.99 -11.35
CA TYR A 51 2.97 1.84 -12.78
C TYR A 51 1.91 2.53 -13.67
N LEU A 52 0.62 2.34 -13.36
CA LEU A 52 -0.48 3.01 -14.08
C LEU A 52 -0.40 4.53 -13.95
N LEU A 53 -0.12 5.03 -12.74
CA LEU A 53 0.16 6.45 -12.48
C LEU A 53 1.34 6.98 -13.31
N MET A 54 2.42 6.19 -13.42
CA MET A 54 3.60 6.56 -14.20
C MET A 54 3.32 6.57 -15.71
N LYS A 55 2.51 5.62 -16.21
CA LYS A 55 2.08 5.56 -17.61
C LYS A 55 1.17 6.73 -18.00
N GLU A 56 0.19 7.06 -17.15
CA GLU A 56 -0.72 8.19 -17.38
C GLU A 56 0.01 9.55 -17.28
N LYS A 57 1.05 9.61 -16.42
CA LYS A 57 1.96 10.75 -16.27
C LYS A 57 2.81 11.02 -17.51
N ASN A 58 3.31 9.98 -18.19
CA ASN A 58 4.13 10.15 -19.41
C ASN A 58 3.32 10.70 -20.59
N ASN A 59 2.01 10.54 -20.60
CA ASN A 59 1.11 11.07 -21.64
C ASN A 59 0.72 12.55 -21.44
N LYS A 60 0.99 13.17 -20.28
CA LYS A 60 0.70 14.59 -20.02
C LYS A 60 1.99 15.35 -19.67
N LYS A 61 2.68 15.85 -20.70
CA LYS A 61 3.94 16.56 -20.54
C LYS A 61 3.78 17.93 -19.85
N GLU A 62 4.74 18.16 -18.96
CA GLU A 62 5.39 19.42 -18.55
C GLU A 62 5.00 20.22 -17.31
N LYS A 63 3.75 20.65 -17.02
CA LYS A 63 3.57 21.61 -15.89
C LYS A 63 3.42 21.00 -14.47
N VAL A 64 3.26 19.69 -14.33
CA VAL A 64 2.91 19.02 -13.05
C VAL A 64 4.13 18.34 -12.38
N VAL A 65 5.37 18.69 -12.74
CA VAL A 65 6.56 17.94 -12.28
C VAL A 65 6.97 18.32 -10.84
N LYS A 66 6.87 19.60 -10.45
CA LYS A 66 7.35 20.08 -9.12
C LYS A 66 6.44 19.75 -7.93
N LEU A 67 5.11 19.79 -8.08
CA LEU A 67 4.18 19.38 -7.00
C LEU A 67 4.19 17.85 -6.77
N ARG A 68 4.75 17.10 -7.73
CA ARG A 68 4.62 15.65 -7.89
C ARG A 68 5.77 14.86 -7.28
N THR A 69 6.96 15.43 -7.13
CA THR A 69 8.06 14.79 -6.36
C THR A 69 7.68 14.63 -4.90
N LYS A 70 7.04 15.66 -4.30
CA LYS A 70 6.53 15.61 -2.92
C LYS A 70 5.46 14.52 -2.72
N LYS A 71 4.55 14.33 -3.69
CA LYS A 71 3.50 13.30 -3.63
C LYS A 71 4.01 11.87 -3.83
N ASN A 72 4.97 11.65 -4.73
CA ASN A 72 5.61 10.33 -4.90
C ASN A 72 6.40 9.92 -3.66
N ILE A 73 7.13 10.86 -3.04
CA ILE A 73 7.84 10.60 -1.77
C ILE A 73 6.82 10.22 -0.69
N LEU A 74 5.68 10.92 -0.61
CA LEU A 74 4.63 10.59 0.37
C LEU A 74 4.06 9.18 0.17
N SER A 75 3.76 8.78 -1.07
CA SER A 75 3.28 7.41 -1.38
C SER A 75 4.31 6.35 -0.99
N ILE A 76 5.60 6.58 -1.30
CA ILE A 76 6.69 5.69 -0.89
C ILE A 76 6.79 5.60 0.63
N ILE A 77 6.71 6.72 1.35
CA ILE A 77 6.73 6.75 2.82
C ILE A 77 5.57 5.92 3.38
N ILE A 78 4.36 6.07 2.82
CA ILE A 78 3.19 5.31 3.29
C ILE A 78 3.39 3.81 3.08
N VAL A 79 3.90 3.38 1.92
CA VAL A 79 4.22 1.96 1.67
C VAL A 79 5.25 1.44 2.67
N VAL A 80 6.31 2.22 2.96
CA VAL A 80 7.34 1.83 3.95
C VAL A 80 6.74 1.70 5.36
N VAL A 81 5.88 2.64 5.77
CA VAL A 81 5.20 2.59 7.08
C VAL A 81 4.29 1.37 7.19
N ILE A 82 3.56 1.03 6.13
CA ILE A 82 2.72 -0.18 6.08
C ILE A 82 3.60 -1.43 6.22
N CYS A 83 4.71 -1.53 5.49
CA CYS A 83 5.63 -2.65 5.61
C CYS A 83 6.21 -2.80 7.03
N LEU A 84 6.64 -1.70 7.64
CA LEU A 84 7.16 -1.72 9.02
C LEU A 84 6.08 -2.12 10.03
N SER A 85 4.83 -1.68 9.83
CA SER A 85 3.69 -2.06 10.67
C SER A 85 3.41 -3.56 10.60
N TRP A 86 3.52 -4.15 9.43
CA TRP A 86 3.37 -5.59 9.25
C TRP A 86 4.51 -6.40 9.87
N ILE A 87 5.76 -5.95 9.69
CA ILE A 87 6.93 -6.61 10.30
C ILE A 87 6.84 -6.56 11.84
N THR A 88 6.47 -5.41 12.40
CA THR A 88 6.31 -5.26 13.86
C THR A 88 5.15 -6.09 14.40
N THR A 89 4.02 -6.17 13.69
CA THR A 89 2.88 -7.00 14.09
C THR A 89 3.23 -8.49 14.03
N TYR A 90 3.92 -8.92 12.98
CA TYR A 90 4.44 -10.29 12.83
C TYR A 90 5.42 -10.65 13.97
N TYR A 91 6.36 -9.76 14.27
CA TYR A 91 7.31 -9.95 15.36
C TYR A 91 6.61 -10.04 16.72
N LEU A 92 5.68 -9.13 17.02
CA LEU A 92 4.90 -9.15 18.26
C LEU A 92 4.04 -10.41 18.38
N ALA A 93 3.34 -10.82 17.33
CA ALA A 93 2.47 -11.99 17.39
C ALA A 93 3.22 -13.31 17.57
N ILE A 94 4.46 -13.40 17.11
CA ILE A 94 5.30 -14.60 17.25
C ILE A 94 6.04 -14.62 18.60
N PHE A 95 6.56 -13.48 19.08
CA PHE A 95 7.35 -13.44 20.31
C PHE A 95 6.49 -13.34 21.58
N ASN A 96 5.25 -12.86 21.46
CA ASN A 96 4.33 -12.65 22.58
C ASN A 96 3.30 -13.80 22.70
N ARG A 97 3.53 -14.91 22.02
CA ARG A 97 2.75 -16.16 22.05
C ARG A 97 3.64 -17.29 22.54
#